data_AF-A0A1I0UIZ7-F1
#
_entry.id   AF-A0A1I0UIZ7-F1
#
_cell.length_a   1.000
_cell.length_b   1.000
_cell.length_c   1.000
_cell.angle_alpha   90.00
_cell.angle_beta   90.00
_cell.angle_gamma   90.00
#
_symmetry.space_group_name_H-M   'P 1'
#
loop_
_entity.id
_entity.type
_entity.pdbx_description
1 polymer ?
#
loop_
_entity_poly.entity_id
_entity_poly.type
_entity_poly.pdbx_seq_one_letter_code
_entity_poly.pdbx_strand_id
1 'polypeptide(L)'
;MRCASLASLFLALTPLLASAEVRLDTPRGGWREGAGSGEHFMQEVNYPASSVNTASDQADTALIKGAITGMPKAASGPGTLVVNGVSMPLKVDEDGSFQRPFVFPSGSNSVEVRSPDGKQSHRVQFYSRAKGGVPARMRVVLSWDADNTDLDLHLVTPDGAHIWYGDRSAPNGTALDVDVTTGYGPEMIASPTPLKGQYLVYVNYYGGGYYGSDDGTEGPAQPLITAQVTVITEEGTPSEKQENFIVPMRQPGELTLVKSFSYP
;
A
#
# COMPACT_ATOMS: atom_id res chain seq x y z
N MET A 1 48.00 -60.15 6.75
CA MET A 1 47.46 -59.25 5.71
C MET A 1 46.07 -58.79 6.15
N ARG A 2 45.94 -57.53 6.61
CA ARG A 2 44.64 -56.92 6.93
C ARG A 2 44.40 -55.80 5.92
N CYS A 3 43.42 -56.01 5.03
CA CYS A 3 42.96 -54.98 4.09
C CYS A 3 42.14 -53.94 4.86
N ALA A 4 42.63 -52.70 4.91
CA ALA A 4 41.85 -51.56 5.37
C ALA A 4 41.07 -51.01 4.18
N SER A 5 39.74 -51.05 4.27
CA SER A 5 38.84 -50.45 3.27
C SER A 5 38.73 -48.96 3.56
N LEU A 6 39.22 -48.12 2.65
CA LEU A 6 38.99 -46.67 2.68
C LEU A 6 37.54 -46.40 2.27
N ALA A 7 36.71 -45.94 3.21
CA ALA A 7 35.40 -45.38 2.90
C ALA A 7 35.58 -43.92 2.47
N SER A 8 35.41 -43.64 1.18
CA SER A 8 35.40 -42.27 0.64
C SER A 8 34.11 -41.57 1.05
N LEU A 9 34.22 -40.58 1.93
CA LEU A 9 33.13 -39.71 2.34
C LEU A 9 32.87 -38.67 1.23
N PHE A 10 31.82 -38.88 0.44
CA PHE A 10 31.34 -37.87 -0.51
C PHE A 10 30.70 -36.71 0.26
N LEU A 11 31.40 -35.58 0.34
CA LEU A 11 30.88 -34.32 0.84
C LEU A 11 29.91 -33.77 -0.23
N ALA A 12 28.60 -33.94 -0.04
CA ALA A 12 27.60 -33.32 -0.88
C ALA A 12 27.63 -31.80 -0.63
N LEU A 13 28.15 -31.03 -1.59
CA LEU A 13 27.99 -29.57 -1.62
C LEU A 13 26.52 -29.28 -1.90
N THR A 14 25.75 -28.98 -0.87
CA THR A 14 24.42 -28.39 -1.04
C THR A 14 24.61 -26.97 -1.59
N PRO A 15 24.03 -26.61 -2.75
CA PRO A 15 24.07 -25.24 -3.21
C PRO A 15 23.33 -24.37 -2.16
N LEU A 16 24.02 -23.34 -1.64
CA LEU A 16 23.37 -22.27 -0.90
C LEU A 16 22.41 -21.58 -1.89
N LEU A 17 21.12 -21.91 -1.81
CA LEU A 17 20.11 -21.05 -2.41
C LEU A 17 20.18 -19.72 -1.67
N ALA A 18 20.53 -18.65 -2.40
CA ALA A 18 20.39 -17.29 -1.89
C ALA A 18 18.92 -17.12 -1.51
N SER A 19 18.64 -16.99 -0.21
CA SER A 19 17.30 -16.68 0.26
C SER A 19 17.02 -15.21 -0.04
N ALA A 20 15.76 -14.89 -0.34
CA ALA A 20 15.39 -13.50 -0.51
C ALA A 20 15.78 -12.70 0.75
N GLU A 21 16.21 -11.46 0.59
CA GLU A 21 16.55 -10.59 1.71
C GLU A 21 15.73 -9.31 1.58
N VAL A 22 14.99 -8.96 2.63
CA VAL A 22 14.19 -7.74 2.68
C VAL A 22 14.97 -6.67 3.42
N ARG A 23 15.25 -5.56 2.73
CA ARG A 23 15.89 -4.37 3.27
C ARG A 23 14.91 -3.20 3.26
N LEU A 24 14.80 -2.50 4.39
CA LEU A 24 14.05 -1.25 4.54
C LEU A 24 15.03 -0.09 4.76
N ASP A 25 15.08 0.83 3.80
CA ASP A 25 15.91 2.04 3.86
C ASP A 25 15.22 3.16 4.64
N THR A 26 13.93 3.32 4.37
CA THR A 26 13.01 4.16 5.11
C THR A 26 11.68 3.40 5.31
N PRO A 27 11.03 3.56 6.47
CA PRO A 27 11.51 4.27 7.63
C PRO A 27 12.67 3.56 8.36
N ARG A 28 13.51 4.35 9.05
CA ARG A 28 14.48 3.83 10.02
C ARG A 28 13.88 3.80 11.42
N GLY A 29 14.38 2.90 12.26
CA GLY A 29 13.94 2.76 13.63
C GLY A 29 14.33 3.94 14.52
N GLY A 30 13.64 4.08 15.66
CA GLY A 30 13.95 5.09 16.67
C GLY A 30 13.05 6.33 16.60
N TRP A 31 13.57 7.47 17.08
CA TRP A 31 12.84 8.73 17.13
C TRP A 31 13.06 9.51 15.84
N ARG A 32 11.97 10.04 15.28
CA ARG A 32 12.05 10.90 14.11
C ARG A 32 11.20 12.15 14.26
N GLU A 33 11.74 13.25 13.76
CA GLU A 33 11.00 14.48 13.54
C GLU A 33 10.42 14.40 12.12
N GLY A 34 9.12 14.70 11.97
CA GLY A 34 8.54 14.92 10.63
C GLY A 34 9.25 16.11 9.98
N ALA A 35 9.50 16.04 8.67
CA ALA A 35 10.28 17.08 8.00
C ALA A 35 9.44 18.36 7.88
N GLY A 36 9.93 19.47 8.47
CA GLY A 36 9.24 20.77 8.45
C GLY A 36 9.15 21.42 7.06
N SER A 37 9.86 20.91 6.05
CA SER A 37 9.83 21.39 4.65
C SER A 37 10.22 20.25 3.69
N GLY A 38 9.40 19.97 2.67
CA GLY A 38 9.67 18.97 1.62
C GLY A 38 8.78 17.71 1.64
N GLU A 39 7.83 17.61 2.56
CA GLU A 39 6.77 16.58 2.51
C GLU A 39 5.62 17.11 1.66
N HIS A 40 5.42 16.53 0.46
CA HIS A 40 4.20 16.74 -0.31
C HIS A 40 3.14 15.77 0.23
N PHE A 41 2.09 16.33 0.85
CA PHE A 41 0.94 15.60 1.44
C PHE A 41 -0.18 15.32 0.43
N MET A 42 0.01 15.77 -0.81
CA MET A 42 -0.82 15.37 -1.93
C MET A 42 0.15 14.96 -3.03
N GLN A 43 0.03 13.72 -3.48
CA GLN A 43 0.78 13.27 -4.64
C GLN A 43 0.37 14.10 -5.88
N GLU A 44 1.35 14.68 -6.58
CA GLU A 44 1.12 15.27 -7.90
C GLU A 44 0.88 14.14 -8.90
N VAL A 45 -0.30 14.12 -9.52
CA VAL A 45 -0.72 13.06 -10.44
C VAL A 45 -0.94 13.69 -11.82
N ASN A 46 -0.15 13.23 -12.80
CA ASN A 46 -0.34 13.57 -14.21
C ASN A 46 -1.08 12.41 -14.89
N TYR A 47 -2.29 12.66 -15.37
CA TYR A 47 -3.13 11.62 -15.96
C TYR A 47 -2.75 11.31 -17.43
N PRO A 48 -2.86 10.04 -17.86
CA PRO A 48 -3.21 8.86 -17.05
C PRO A 48 -2.00 8.44 -16.21
N ALA A 49 -2.14 8.39 -14.89
CA ALA A 49 -1.04 7.92 -14.07
C ALA A 49 -0.89 6.40 -14.30
N SER A 50 0.34 5.94 -14.46
CA SER A 50 0.63 4.53 -14.76
C SER A 50 1.67 3.94 -13.83
N SER A 51 1.95 4.61 -12.71
CA SER A 51 2.77 4.12 -11.60
C SER A 51 2.62 5.01 -10.37
N VAL A 52 3.11 4.54 -9.22
CA VAL A 52 3.28 5.37 -8.01
C VAL A 52 4.29 6.48 -8.34
N ASN A 53 3.79 7.68 -8.65
CA ASN A 53 4.65 8.83 -8.86
C ASN A 53 5.07 9.38 -7.51
N THR A 54 6.36 9.34 -7.22
CA THR A 54 6.96 10.12 -6.14
C THR A 54 7.52 11.40 -6.75
N ALA A 55 7.20 12.55 -6.17
CA ALA A 55 7.88 13.78 -6.55
C ALA A 55 9.39 13.59 -6.33
N SER A 56 10.22 14.05 -7.28
CA SER A 56 11.68 13.85 -7.21
C SER A 56 12.34 14.48 -5.98
N ASP A 57 11.63 15.39 -5.32
CA ASP A 57 12.02 16.13 -4.12
C ASP A 57 11.27 15.68 -2.85
N GLN A 58 10.48 14.59 -2.90
CA GLN A 58 9.76 14.07 -1.74
C GLN A 58 10.72 13.72 -0.61
N ALA A 59 10.48 14.26 0.58
CA ALA A 59 11.29 13.94 1.75
C ALA A 59 11.24 12.44 2.08
N ASP A 60 12.42 11.85 2.33
CA ASP A 60 12.60 10.45 2.78
C ASP A 60 11.73 10.10 4.01
N THR A 61 11.33 11.10 4.80
CA THR A 61 10.46 10.96 5.97
C THR A 61 9.02 10.53 5.64
N ALA A 62 8.55 10.83 4.43
CA ALA A 62 7.23 10.48 3.92
C ALA A 62 7.26 9.29 2.93
N LEU A 63 8.37 8.53 2.90
CA LEU A 63 8.55 7.37 2.03
C LEU A 63 8.77 6.09 2.82
N ILE A 64 8.15 5.02 2.35
CA ILE A 64 8.52 3.64 2.64
C ILE A 64 9.32 3.14 1.45
N LYS A 65 10.63 2.94 1.62
CA LYS A 65 11.56 2.59 0.55
C LYS A 65 12.49 1.47 0.96
N GLY A 66 12.85 0.63 0.01
CA GLY A 66 13.81 -0.45 0.25
C GLY A 66 14.06 -1.30 -0.98
N ALA A 67 14.54 -2.52 -0.73
CA ALA A 67 14.71 -3.52 -1.78
C ALA A 67 14.50 -4.93 -1.23
N ILE A 68 14.05 -5.83 -2.09
CA ILE A 68 14.00 -7.27 -1.87
C ILE A 68 14.97 -7.91 -2.86
N THR A 69 16.12 -8.39 -2.37
CA THR A 69 17.14 -9.04 -3.21
C THR A 69 17.03 -10.56 -3.13
N GLY A 70 17.71 -11.29 -4.01
CA GLY A 70 17.73 -12.76 -3.97
C GLY A 70 16.38 -13.42 -4.29
N MET A 71 15.45 -12.69 -4.90
CA MET A 71 14.15 -13.24 -5.30
C MET A 71 14.34 -14.28 -6.41
N PRO A 72 13.71 -15.47 -6.29
CA PRO A 72 13.64 -16.40 -7.41
C PRO A 72 12.99 -15.70 -8.61
N LYS A 73 13.55 -15.87 -9.81
CA LYS A 73 12.98 -15.32 -11.06
C LYS A 73 11.53 -15.79 -11.34
N ALA A 74 11.10 -16.83 -10.63
CA ALA A 74 9.75 -17.41 -10.67
C ALA A 74 8.83 -16.96 -9.51
N ALA A 75 9.29 -16.09 -8.60
CA ALA A 75 8.41 -15.49 -7.59
C ALA A 75 7.47 -14.51 -8.31
N SER A 76 6.33 -15.03 -8.78
CA SER A 76 5.29 -14.27 -9.44
C SER A 76 4.35 -13.68 -8.38
N GLY A 77 4.19 -12.36 -8.37
CA GLY A 77 3.21 -11.66 -7.53
C GLY A 77 3.81 -10.55 -6.66
N PRO A 78 2.96 -9.75 -6.01
CA PRO A 78 3.40 -8.65 -5.17
C PRO A 78 4.01 -9.17 -3.86
N GLY A 79 4.92 -8.38 -3.29
CA GLY A 79 5.26 -8.50 -1.88
C GLY A 79 4.09 -8.08 -0.98
N THR A 80 4.31 -8.02 0.33
CA THR A 80 3.33 -7.44 1.26
C THR A 80 3.94 -6.28 2.01
N LEU A 81 3.22 -5.16 2.07
CA LEU A 81 3.51 -4.05 2.96
C LEU A 81 2.48 -4.05 4.09
N VAL A 82 2.93 -3.98 5.34
CA VAL A 82 2.07 -3.84 6.51
C VAL A 82 2.46 -2.55 7.24
N VAL A 83 1.51 -1.61 7.34
CA VAL A 83 1.71 -0.35 8.07
C VAL A 83 0.71 -0.29 9.22
N ASN A 84 1.21 -0.23 10.46
CA ASN A 84 0.38 -0.19 11.67
C ASN A 84 -0.73 -1.28 11.71
N GLY A 85 -0.41 -2.47 11.17
CA GLY A 85 -1.34 -3.59 11.08
C GLY A 85 -2.17 -3.65 9.79
N VAL A 86 -2.21 -2.57 9.00
CA VAL A 86 -2.90 -2.54 7.70
C VAL A 86 -2.02 -3.21 6.65
N SER A 87 -2.44 -4.40 6.22
CA SER A 87 -1.75 -5.19 5.18
C SER A 87 -2.26 -4.81 3.79
N MET A 88 -1.33 -4.54 2.88
CA MET A 88 -1.60 -4.20 1.48
C MET A 88 -0.56 -4.89 0.56
N PRO A 89 -0.90 -5.24 -0.68
CA PRO A 89 0.08 -5.79 -1.62
C PRO A 89 1.13 -4.73 -1.96
N LEU A 90 2.38 -5.13 -2.18
CA LEU A 90 3.53 -4.28 -2.50
C LEU A 90 4.07 -4.64 -3.88
N LYS A 91 3.97 -3.71 -4.84
CA LYS A 91 4.68 -3.87 -6.12
C LYS A 91 6.19 -3.75 -5.87
N VAL A 92 6.94 -4.69 -6.42
CA VAL A 92 8.41 -4.73 -6.35
C VAL A 92 8.91 -4.68 -7.78
N ASP A 93 9.84 -3.78 -8.07
CA ASP A 93 10.39 -3.57 -9.40
C ASP A 93 11.30 -4.74 -9.82
N GLU A 94 11.62 -4.83 -11.11
CA GLU A 94 12.45 -5.92 -11.65
C GLU A 94 13.85 -5.99 -11.02
N ASP A 95 14.38 -4.85 -10.59
CA ASP A 95 15.66 -4.76 -9.87
C ASP A 95 15.54 -5.08 -8.36
N GLY A 96 14.33 -5.40 -7.90
CA GLY A 96 14.00 -5.69 -6.51
C GLY A 96 13.69 -4.47 -5.66
N SER A 97 13.80 -3.24 -6.19
CA SER A 97 13.49 -2.04 -5.43
C SER A 97 11.98 -1.84 -5.22
N PHE A 98 11.63 -1.07 -4.21
CA PHE A 98 10.27 -0.60 -4.00
C PHE A 98 10.28 0.75 -3.29
N GLN A 99 9.26 1.56 -3.57
CA GLN A 99 9.03 2.82 -2.87
C GLN A 99 7.54 3.16 -2.83
N ARG A 100 7.09 3.76 -1.73
CA ARG A 100 5.71 4.22 -1.55
C ARG A 100 5.63 5.48 -0.67
N PRO A 101 4.90 6.52 -1.11
CA PRO A 101 4.47 7.59 -0.22
C PRO A 101 3.62 7.05 0.92
N PHE A 102 3.88 7.51 2.14
CA PHE A 102 3.04 7.25 3.29
C PHE A 102 3.22 8.33 4.35
N VAL A 103 2.13 8.97 4.77
CA VAL A 103 2.12 9.95 5.85
C VAL A 103 1.84 9.24 7.17
N PHE A 104 2.84 9.15 8.04
CA PHE A 104 2.70 8.46 9.31
C PHE A 104 1.99 9.33 10.35
N PRO A 105 1.04 8.78 11.13
CA PRO A 105 0.48 9.48 12.28
C PRO A 105 1.57 9.78 13.31
N SER A 106 1.30 10.76 14.17
CA SER A 106 2.15 11.01 15.33
C SER A 106 2.12 9.82 16.30
N GLY A 107 3.22 9.59 17.01
CA GLY A 107 3.33 8.52 17.99
C GLY A 107 4.02 7.27 17.45
N SER A 108 3.70 6.13 18.07
CA SER A 108 4.32 4.84 17.75
C SER A 108 3.77 4.28 16.44
N ASN A 109 4.66 3.80 15.60
CA ASN A 109 4.32 3.28 14.29
C ASN A 109 5.21 2.06 13.98
N SER A 110 4.71 1.22 13.07
CA SER A 110 5.45 0.07 12.55
C SER A 110 5.24 -0.10 11.06
N VAL A 111 6.31 -0.47 10.37
CA VAL A 111 6.30 -0.87 8.96
C VAL A 111 6.95 -2.22 8.84
N GLU A 112 6.29 -3.15 8.18
CA GLU A 112 6.84 -4.45 7.82
C GLU A 112 6.71 -4.66 6.32
N VAL A 113 7.79 -5.14 5.70
CA VAL A 113 7.76 -5.64 4.32
C VAL A 113 8.00 -7.13 4.33
N ARG A 114 7.26 -7.87 3.51
CA ARG A 114 7.40 -9.31 3.30
C ARG A 114 7.69 -9.58 1.83
N SER A 115 8.56 -10.55 1.58
CA SER A 115 8.85 -11.07 0.24
C SER A 115 7.59 -11.66 -0.41
N PRO A 116 7.49 -11.70 -1.76
CA PRO A 116 6.35 -12.29 -2.47
C PRO A 116 6.06 -13.75 -2.09
N ASP A 117 7.09 -14.52 -1.72
CA ASP A 117 6.94 -15.90 -1.25
C ASP A 117 6.54 -16.03 0.23
N GLY A 118 6.42 -14.90 0.94
CA GLY A 118 6.06 -14.80 2.35
C GLY A 118 7.10 -15.36 3.33
N LYS A 119 8.28 -15.79 2.87
CA LYS A 119 9.28 -16.45 3.72
C LYS A 119 10.19 -15.48 4.47
N GLN A 120 10.32 -14.27 3.97
CA GLN A 120 11.26 -13.27 4.46
C GLN A 120 10.50 -12.02 4.80
N SER A 121 10.82 -11.42 5.93
CA SER A 121 10.24 -10.15 6.32
C SER A 121 11.22 -9.29 7.10
N HIS A 122 11.02 -7.99 7.00
CA HIS A 122 11.74 -7.00 7.79
C HIS A 122 10.73 -6.04 8.39
N ARG A 123 10.79 -5.84 9.71
CA ARG A 123 9.93 -4.91 10.43
C ARG A 123 10.76 -3.83 11.12
N VAL A 124 10.35 -2.59 10.94
CA VAL A 124 10.88 -1.42 11.64
C VAL A 124 9.79 -0.82 12.52
N GLN A 125 10.18 -0.42 13.73
CA GLN A 125 9.36 0.36 14.64
C GLN A 125 10.03 1.69 14.97
N PHE A 126 9.22 2.72 15.11
CA PHE A 126 9.70 4.07 15.33
C PHE A 126 8.64 4.94 15.99
N TYR A 127 9.08 6.08 16.49
CA TYR A 127 8.22 7.10 17.04
C TYR A 127 8.28 8.36 16.16
N SER A 128 7.12 8.77 15.63
CA SER A 128 6.96 9.97 14.80
C SER A 128 6.53 11.16 15.65
N ARG A 129 7.32 12.24 15.60
CA ARG A 129 6.92 13.56 16.12
C ARG A 129 6.61 14.44 14.92
N ALA A 130 5.34 14.49 14.49
CA ALA A 130 4.96 15.39 13.40
C ALA A 130 5.20 16.84 13.85
N LYS A 131 6.16 17.51 13.23
CA LYS A 131 6.38 18.96 13.32
C LYS A 131 6.07 19.53 11.94
N GLY A 132 4.86 20.04 11.73
CA GLY A 132 4.50 20.76 10.50
C GLY A 132 3.22 20.27 9.82
N GLY A 133 2.85 18.99 9.95
CA GLY A 133 1.59 18.43 9.45
C GLY A 133 0.58 18.13 10.57
N VAL A 134 -0.72 18.26 10.29
CA VAL A 134 -1.77 17.76 11.18
C VAL A 134 -1.98 16.28 10.82
N PRO A 135 -1.66 15.33 11.72
CA PRO A 135 -1.84 13.91 11.42
C PRO A 135 -3.31 13.61 11.14
N ALA A 136 -3.56 12.66 10.25
CA ALA A 136 -4.92 12.16 10.01
C ALA A 136 -5.50 11.59 11.30
N ARG A 137 -6.78 11.88 11.56
CA ARG A 137 -7.58 11.20 12.60
C ARG A 137 -8.51 10.17 12.01
N MET A 138 -8.89 10.34 10.74
CA MET A 138 -9.59 9.34 9.96
C MET A 138 -8.80 9.06 8.69
N ARG A 139 -8.67 7.79 8.34
CA ARG A 139 -8.10 7.36 7.05
C ARG A 139 -8.90 6.20 6.49
N VAL A 140 -9.12 6.23 5.19
CA VAL A 140 -9.65 5.09 4.43
C VAL A 140 -8.58 4.66 3.44
N VAL A 141 -8.22 3.39 3.47
CA VAL A 141 -7.18 2.79 2.62
C VAL A 141 -7.84 1.77 1.72
N LEU A 142 -7.68 1.91 0.41
CA LEU A 142 -8.10 0.94 -0.61
C LEU A 142 -6.87 0.27 -1.20
N SER A 143 -6.89 -1.05 -1.38
CA SER A 143 -5.91 -1.82 -2.16
C SER A 143 -6.60 -2.99 -2.85
N TRP A 144 -5.96 -3.66 -3.81
CA TRP A 144 -6.57 -4.78 -4.53
C TRP A 144 -5.54 -5.80 -5.02
N ASP A 145 -6.01 -6.98 -5.42
CA ASP A 145 -5.18 -8.15 -5.77
C ASP A 145 -4.74 -8.23 -7.25
N ALA A 146 -5.15 -7.26 -8.07
CA ALA A 146 -4.88 -7.19 -9.51
C ALA A 146 -3.76 -6.21 -9.85
N ASP A 147 -2.81 -6.58 -10.72
CA ASP A 147 -1.95 -5.58 -11.37
C ASP A 147 -2.69 -4.93 -12.55
N ASN A 148 -2.21 -3.77 -13.01
CA ASN A 148 -2.75 -3.05 -14.18
C ASN A 148 -4.27 -2.83 -14.15
N THR A 149 -4.84 -2.75 -12.95
CA THR A 149 -6.25 -2.44 -12.69
C THR A 149 -6.32 -1.11 -11.96
N ASP A 150 -7.38 -0.38 -12.24
CA ASP A 150 -7.68 0.93 -11.68
C ASP A 150 -8.97 0.87 -10.86
N LEU A 151 -8.84 0.97 -9.53
CA LEU A 151 -9.95 1.07 -8.60
C LEU A 151 -9.86 2.40 -7.85
N ASP A 152 -10.90 3.22 -7.95
CA ASP A 152 -10.96 4.50 -7.26
C ASP A 152 -11.68 4.40 -5.91
N LEU A 153 -11.13 5.09 -4.92
CA LEU A 153 -11.72 5.31 -3.62
C LEU A 153 -12.56 6.59 -3.63
N HIS A 154 -13.82 6.44 -3.23
CA HIS A 154 -14.78 7.53 -3.13
C HIS A 154 -15.24 7.69 -1.69
N LEU A 155 -15.20 8.90 -1.15
CA LEU A 155 -15.70 9.22 0.18
C LEU A 155 -16.70 10.38 0.12
N VAL A 156 -17.89 10.18 0.67
CA VAL A 156 -18.85 11.27 0.92
C VAL A 156 -18.82 11.63 2.40
N THR A 157 -18.59 12.91 2.70
CA THR A 157 -18.49 13.45 4.06
C THR A 157 -19.85 13.95 4.58
N PRO A 158 -20.02 14.15 5.91
CA PRO A 158 -21.30 14.56 6.51
C PRO A 158 -21.88 15.89 6.00
N ASP A 159 -21.01 16.80 5.57
CA ASP A 159 -21.37 18.09 4.94
C ASP A 159 -21.66 17.98 3.44
N GLY A 160 -21.58 16.77 2.87
CA GLY A 160 -21.93 16.48 1.48
C GLY A 160 -20.78 16.63 0.47
N ALA A 161 -19.55 16.89 0.92
CA ALA A 161 -18.41 16.87 0.02
C ALA A 161 -18.14 15.44 -0.47
N HIS A 162 -17.75 15.30 -1.73
CA HIS A 162 -17.43 14.01 -2.34
C HIS A 162 -15.97 14.04 -2.81
N ILE A 163 -15.13 13.24 -2.15
CA ILE A 163 -13.70 13.16 -2.40
C ILE A 163 -13.43 11.91 -3.25
N TRP A 164 -12.76 12.11 -4.38
CA TRP A 164 -12.41 11.10 -5.39
C TRP A 164 -11.33 11.67 -6.32
N TYR A 165 -10.85 10.91 -7.32
CA TYR A 165 -9.76 11.35 -8.19
C TYR A 165 -10.03 12.71 -8.87
N GLY A 166 -11.29 13.00 -9.23
CA GLY A 166 -11.68 14.24 -9.89
C GLY A 166 -11.88 15.45 -8.97
N ASP A 167 -12.02 15.23 -7.66
CA ASP A 167 -12.11 16.28 -6.64
C ASP A 167 -11.40 15.81 -5.35
N ARG A 168 -10.10 16.07 -5.29
CA ARG A 168 -9.19 15.42 -4.35
C ARG A 168 -9.14 16.07 -2.97
N SER A 169 -9.79 17.20 -2.75
CA SER A 169 -9.74 17.90 -1.47
C SER A 169 -11.00 18.70 -1.20
N ALA A 170 -11.49 18.65 0.04
CA ALA A 170 -12.63 19.42 0.49
C ALA A 170 -12.22 20.53 1.48
N PRO A 171 -12.99 21.64 1.60
CA PRO A 171 -12.74 22.70 2.58
C PRO A 171 -12.71 22.23 4.04
N ASN A 172 -13.29 21.07 4.35
CA ASN A 172 -13.26 20.44 5.67
C ASN A 172 -11.92 19.75 6.01
N GLY A 173 -10.93 19.82 5.11
CA GLY A 173 -9.59 19.28 5.29
C GLY A 173 -9.44 17.80 4.92
N THR A 174 -10.50 17.17 4.43
CA THR A 174 -10.43 15.79 3.90
C THR A 174 -9.83 15.80 2.51
N ALA A 175 -8.86 14.92 2.24
CA ALA A 175 -8.16 14.86 0.96
C ALA A 175 -7.75 13.44 0.56
N LEU A 176 -7.64 13.22 -0.76
CA LEU A 176 -7.00 12.05 -1.37
C LEU A 176 -5.47 12.26 -1.36
N ASP A 177 -4.84 11.73 -0.31
CA ASP A 177 -3.42 11.90 0.05
C ASP A 177 -2.50 11.14 -0.92
N VAL A 178 -2.88 9.91 -1.26
CA VAL A 178 -2.16 9.03 -2.21
C VAL A 178 -3.16 8.47 -3.23
N ASP A 179 -2.81 8.61 -4.51
CA ASP A 179 -3.62 8.22 -5.67
C ASP A 179 -2.74 7.35 -6.60
N VAL A 180 -3.21 6.13 -6.85
CA VAL A 180 -2.46 5.08 -7.57
C VAL A 180 -3.38 4.45 -8.60
N THR A 181 -3.31 4.94 -9.83
CA THR A 181 -4.15 4.51 -10.95
C THR A 181 -3.66 3.23 -11.67
N THR A 182 -2.55 2.64 -11.22
CA THR A 182 -2.06 1.34 -11.71
C THR A 182 -1.27 0.60 -10.65
N GLY A 183 -1.44 -0.72 -10.57
CA GLY A 183 -0.77 -1.55 -9.58
C GLY A 183 -1.80 -2.14 -8.64
N TYR A 184 -1.46 -2.24 -7.37
CA TYR A 184 -2.27 -2.89 -6.33
C TYR A 184 -2.79 -1.87 -5.27
N GLY A 185 -2.80 -0.59 -5.63
CA GLY A 185 -2.93 0.53 -4.69
C GLY A 185 -1.67 0.75 -3.82
N PRO A 186 -1.79 1.43 -2.65
CA PRO A 186 -3.06 1.88 -2.08
C PRO A 186 -3.56 3.21 -2.65
N GLU A 187 -4.86 3.40 -2.64
CA GLU A 187 -5.46 4.75 -2.59
C GLU A 187 -5.83 5.10 -1.16
N MET A 188 -5.55 6.34 -0.74
CA MET A 188 -5.77 6.76 0.63
C MET A 188 -6.46 8.11 0.71
N ILE A 189 -7.65 8.13 1.33
CA ILE A 189 -8.31 9.37 1.75
C ILE A 189 -8.06 9.57 3.24
N ALA A 190 -7.58 10.74 3.61
CA ALA A 190 -7.28 11.12 4.98
C ALA A 190 -8.03 12.40 5.39
N SER A 191 -8.43 12.46 6.66
CA SER A 191 -9.01 13.66 7.28
C SER A 191 -8.36 13.91 8.64
N PRO A 192 -7.65 15.04 8.82
CA PRO A 192 -7.11 15.43 10.12
C PRO A 192 -8.20 15.89 11.10
N THR A 193 -9.28 16.46 10.59
CA THR A 193 -10.42 16.98 11.35
C THR A 193 -11.74 16.39 10.84
N PRO A 194 -11.95 15.08 11.01
CA PRO A 194 -13.18 14.44 10.55
C PRO A 194 -14.39 15.09 11.22
N LEU A 195 -15.34 15.54 10.40
CA LEU A 195 -16.63 16.03 10.83
C LEU A 195 -17.41 14.93 11.55
N LYS A 196 -18.21 15.32 12.53
CA LYS A 196 -19.18 14.41 13.16
C LYS A 196 -20.31 14.11 12.20
N GLY A 197 -20.78 12.86 12.20
CA GLY A 197 -21.92 12.44 11.40
C GLY A 197 -21.59 11.36 10.38
N GLN A 198 -22.47 11.22 9.40
CA GLN A 198 -22.50 10.08 8.49
C GLN A 198 -21.47 10.22 7.34
N TYR A 199 -20.62 9.22 7.19
CA TYR A 199 -19.74 9.03 6.03
C TYR A 199 -20.22 7.84 5.20
N LEU A 200 -19.95 7.91 3.90
CA LEU A 200 -20.20 6.84 2.94
C LEU A 200 -18.91 6.54 2.17
N VAL A 201 -18.47 5.29 2.20
CA VAL A 201 -17.27 4.80 1.50
C VAL A 201 -17.70 3.97 0.32
N TYR A 202 -17.26 4.34 -0.87
CA TYR A 202 -17.49 3.61 -2.11
C TYR A 202 -16.17 3.24 -2.76
N VAL A 203 -16.20 2.16 -3.54
CA VAL A 203 -15.12 1.78 -4.46
C VAL A 203 -15.70 1.76 -5.86
N ASN A 204 -15.06 2.47 -6.78
CA ASN A 204 -15.37 2.39 -8.19
C ASN A 204 -14.36 1.49 -8.90
N TYR A 205 -14.83 0.52 -9.68
CA TYR A 205 -13.96 -0.17 -10.62
C TYR A 205 -13.93 0.66 -11.89
N TYR A 206 -12.92 1.51 -12.05
CA TYR A 206 -12.84 2.41 -13.18
C TYR A 206 -12.49 1.67 -14.48
N GLY A 207 -11.46 0.82 -14.44
CA GLY A 207 -11.04 0.04 -15.60
C GLY A 207 -9.70 -0.67 -15.44
N GLY A 208 -9.11 -1.09 -16.56
CA GLY A 208 -7.91 -1.91 -16.55
C GLY A 208 -8.20 -3.39 -16.27
N GLY A 209 -7.15 -4.20 -16.17
CA GLY A 209 -7.30 -5.63 -15.96
C GLY A 209 -7.99 -6.34 -17.14
N TYR A 210 -7.77 -5.89 -18.38
CA TYR A 210 -8.16 -6.58 -19.62
C TYR A 210 -6.93 -6.80 -20.49
N TYR A 211 -6.83 -7.98 -21.10
CA TYR A 211 -5.84 -8.27 -22.14
C TYR A 211 -6.54 -8.41 -23.49
N GLY A 212 -5.97 -7.81 -24.53
CA GLY A 212 -6.30 -8.14 -25.91
C GLY A 212 -5.50 -9.35 -26.35
N SER A 213 -6.19 -10.39 -26.83
CA SER A 213 -5.53 -11.52 -27.50
C SER A 213 -5.13 -11.15 -28.95
N ASP A 214 -4.19 -11.90 -29.52
CA ASP A 214 -3.80 -11.77 -30.94
C ASP A 214 -4.96 -12.05 -31.92
N ASP A 215 -6.06 -12.66 -31.47
CA ASP A 215 -7.27 -12.90 -32.28
C ASP A 215 -8.33 -11.79 -32.16
N GLY A 216 -8.03 -10.71 -31.43
CA GLY A 216 -8.91 -9.56 -31.24
C GLY A 216 -10.01 -9.77 -30.20
N THR A 217 -9.94 -10.83 -29.39
CA THR A 217 -10.82 -10.99 -28.22
C THR A 217 -10.27 -10.22 -27.03
N GLU A 218 -11.05 -9.28 -26.52
CA GLU A 218 -10.77 -8.58 -25.27
C GLU A 218 -11.48 -9.31 -24.13
N GLY A 219 -10.72 -9.71 -23.11
CA GLY A 219 -11.24 -10.38 -21.93
C GLY A 219 -10.57 -9.86 -20.66
N PRO A 220 -11.24 -9.93 -19.50
CA PRO A 220 -10.63 -9.52 -18.25
C PRO A 220 -9.43 -10.42 -17.94
N ALA A 221 -8.30 -9.82 -17.61
CA ALA A 221 -7.08 -10.43 -17.10
C ALA A 221 -7.34 -11.37 -15.92
N GLN A 222 -8.34 -11.04 -15.10
CA GLN A 222 -8.86 -11.91 -14.06
C GLN A 222 -10.38 -11.77 -13.92
N PRO A 223 -11.11 -12.89 -13.70
CA PRO A 223 -12.57 -12.89 -13.68
C PRO A 223 -13.20 -12.22 -12.45
N LEU A 224 -12.41 -12.00 -11.40
CA LEU A 224 -12.83 -11.36 -10.16
C LEU A 224 -11.63 -10.61 -9.59
N ILE A 225 -11.86 -9.35 -9.22
CA ILE A 225 -10.87 -8.54 -8.51
C ILE A 225 -11.32 -8.43 -7.06
N THR A 226 -10.39 -8.61 -6.13
CA THR A 226 -10.69 -8.46 -4.71
C THR A 226 -10.08 -7.17 -4.21
N ALA A 227 -10.93 -6.20 -3.92
CA ALA A 227 -10.53 -5.00 -3.21
C ALA A 227 -10.55 -5.23 -1.69
N GLN A 228 -9.63 -4.59 -0.99
CA GLN A 228 -9.58 -4.51 0.46
C GLN A 228 -9.67 -3.04 0.86
N VAL A 229 -10.67 -2.71 1.66
CA VAL A 229 -10.88 -1.37 2.23
C VAL A 229 -10.70 -1.41 3.73
N THR A 230 -9.82 -0.58 4.26
CA THR A 230 -9.63 -0.40 5.70
C THR A 230 -10.08 1.00 6.09
N VAL A 231 -11.07 1.09 6.98
CA VAL A 231 -11.50 2.35 7.61
C VAL A 231 -10.84 2.45 8.98
N ILE A 232 -10.04 3.49 9.17
CA ILE A 232 -9.34 3.83 10.41
C ILE A 232 -9.98 5.09 10.97
N THR A 233 -10.46 5.02 12.21
CA THR A 233 -10.98 6.17 12.96
C THR A 233 -10.15 6.38 14.21
N GLU A 234 -10.03 7.63 14.65
CA GLU A 234 -9.23 8.01 15.82
C GLU A 234 -7.76 7.56 15.72
N GLU A 235 -7.20 7.61 14.51
CA GLU A 235 -5.84 7.15 14.18
C GLU A 235 -4.78 7.80 15.09
N GLY A 236 -3.88 6.97 15.61
CA GLY A 236 -2.79 7.40 16.49
C GLY A 236 -3.24 7.69 17.93
N THR A 237 -4.50 7.43 18.29
CA THR A 237 -5.02 7.61 19.66
C THR A 237 -5.32 6.27 20.34
N PRO A 238 -5.48 6.23 21.67
CA PRO A 238 -5.96 5.03 22.37
C PRO A 238 -7.37 4.57 21.96
N SER A 239 -8.13 5.43 21.27
CA SER A 239 -9.46 5.12 20.76
C SER A 239 -9.47 4.69 19.29
N GLU A 240 -8.28 4.46 18.70
CA GLU A 240 -8.16 4.00 17.32
C GLU A 240 -8.99 2.74 17.08
N LYS A 241 -9.73 2.75 15.97
CA LYS A 241 -10.49 1.59 15.50
C LYS A 241 -10.21 1.38 14.02
N GLN A 242 -9.90 0.14 13.66
CA GLN A 242 -9.73 -0.29 12.28
C GLN A 242 -10.83 -1.28 11.90
N GLU A 243 -11.53 -1.04 10.80
CA GLU A 243 -12.51 -1.95 10.20
C GLU A 243 -12.06 -2.33 8.79
N ASN A 244 -11.86 -3.63 8.54
CA ASN A 244 -11.41 -4.16 7.25
C ASN A 244 -12.55 -4.81 6.50
N PHE A 245 -12.69 -4.49 5.21
CA PHE A 245 -13.72 -4.99 4.32
C PHE A 245 -13.08 -5.60 3.08
N ILE A 246 -13.57 -6.77 2.67
CA ILE A 246 -13.20 -7.41 1.41
C ILE A 246 -14.35 -7.20 0.44
N VAL A 247 -14.07 -6.62 -0.71
CA VAL A 247 -15.07 -6.17 -1.68
C VAL A 247 -14.76 -6.82 -3.03
N PRO A 248 -15.57 -7.80 -3.47
CA PRO A 248 -15.42 -8.38 -4.81
C PRO A 248 -15.89 -7.37 -5.87
N MET A 249 -15.03 -7.05 -6.82
CA MET A 249 -15.30 -6.17 -7.96
C MET A 249 -15.37 -7.01 -9.24
N ARG A 250 -16.47 -6.88 -10.01
CA ARG A 250 -16.77 -7.80 -11.11
C ARG A 250 -16.58 -7.17 -12.47
N GLN A 251 -16.92 -5.89 -12.62
CA GLN A 251 -16.96 -5.24 -13.93
C GLN A 251 -16.53 -3.77 -13.85
N PRO A 252 -15.78 -3.28 -14.85
CA PRO A 252 -15.55 -1.84 -15.00
C PRO A 252 -16.87 -1.05 -15.04
N GLY A 253 -16.86 0.13 -14.43
CA GLY A 253 -18.03 0.99 -14.21
C GLY A 253 -18.83 0.67 -12.94
N GLU A 254 -18.54 -0.43 -12.23
CA GLU A 254 -19.21 -0.79 -10.98
C GLU A 254 -18.85 0.21 -9.87
N LEU A 255 -19.85 0.84 -9.25
CA LEU A 255 -19.68 1.66 -8.04
C LEU A 255 -20.35 0.97 -6.85
N THR A 256 -19.54 0.51 -5.92
CA THR A 256 -20.00 -0.32 -4.80
C THR A 256 -19.91 0.43 -3.50
N LEU A 257 -21.04 0.59 -2.79
CA LEU A 257 -21.05 1.06 -1.40
C LEU A 257 -20.43 -0.01 -0.50
N VAL A 258 -19.28 0.31 0.08
CA VAL A 258 -18.55 -0.60 0.98
C VAL A 258 -19.05 -0.45 2.41
N LYS A 259 -19.17 0.80 2.87
CA LYS A 259 -19.52 1.08 4.26
C LYS A 259 -20.25 2.41 4.40
N SER A 260 -21.26 2.40 5.25
CA SER A 260 -21.83 3.59 5.87
C SER A 260 -21.47 3.57 7.35
N PHE A 261 -20.85 4.62 7.88
CA PHE A 261 -20.50 4.75 9.30
C PHE A 261 -20.63 6.18 9.82
N SER A 262 -21.00 6.34 11.09
CA SER A 262 -21.03 7.64 11.76
C SER A 262 -19.74 7.88 12.52
N TYR A 263 -19.10 9.02 12.29
CA TYR A 263 -17.97 9.50 13.10
C TYR A 263 -18.51 10.23 14.35
N PRO A 264 -18.01 9.92 15.56
CA PRO A 264 -18.56 10.40 16.84
C PRO A 264 -18.23 11.85 17.20
#